data_AF-A0A928RWK3-F1
#
_entry.id   AF-A0A928RWK3-F1
#
_cell.length_a   1.000
_cell.length_b   1.000
_cell.length_c   1.000
_cell.angle_alpha   90.00
_cell.angle_beta   90.00
_cell.angle_gamma   90.00
#
_symmetry.space_group_name_H-M   'P 1'
#
loop_
_entity.id
_entity.type
_entity.pdbx_description
1 polymer ?
#
loop_
_entity_poly.entity_id
_entity_poly.type
_entity_poly.pdbx_seq_one_letter_code
_entity_poly.pdbx_strand_id
1 'polypeptide(L)'
;MRKPRLSIGLPVYNGARYLFCCLDSILSQSYEDFELIISDNASTDSTQDICLKYASRDKRVKYFRNPRNLGASVNFNATFHKSEGEFFKWASYDDICAPGFFTECMELLESDPSAVLGHPRTMRIDEDGRELGIYGLELRTSSEDPVERFRDLLLKKHACFQVFGIIRSEVLKKTKLIHNYSGSDRVLLAELSLYGKFRETPKPLFLRRSHPHESVRLFPDANRRYEWFDPSLAGRLNFTQWRLLAEYVSSVSRAPIPAGGKAECYLLINKWAAMHWRHFAHDMKTAGKDMLHIEGISRLMQSGLRATRQGVVSVSGILGIYRR
;
A
#
# COMPACT_ATOMS: atom_id res chain seq x y z
N MET A 1 -12.54 -6.85 28.62
CA MET A 1 -12.84 -5.56 27.95
C MET A 1 -13.78 -5.84 26.78
N ARG A 2 -14.71 -4.93 26.48
CA ARG A 2 -15.60 -5.05 25.30
C ARG A 2 -14.75 -4.94 24.03
N LYS A 3 -15.04 -5.73 23.00
CA LYS A 3 -14.38 -5.58 21.69
C LYS A 3 -14.76 -4.21 21.09
N PRO A 4 -13.79 -3.42 20.59
CA PRO A 4 -14.09 -2.16 19.92
C PRO A 4 -14.88 -2.42 18.64
N ARG A 5 -15.73 -1.48 18.22
CA ARG A 5 -16.43 -1.60 16.93
C ARG A 5 -15.54 -1.24 15.75
N LEU A 6 -14.69 -0.23 15.91
CA LEU A 6 -13.77 0.24 14.89
C LEU A 6 -12.31 0.00 15.31
N SER A 7 -11.49 -0.53 14.41
CA SER A 7 -10.04 -0.58 14.60
C SER A 7 -9.34 0.31 13.59
N ILE A 8 -8.45 1.17 14.08
CA ILE A 8 -7.61 2.03 13.25
C ILE A 8 -6.21 1.42 13.19
N GLY A 9 -5.73 1.08 12.00
CA GLY A 9 -4.38 0.60 11.77
C GLY A 9 -3.46 1.71 11.27
N LEU A 10 -2.42 2.05 12.04
CA LEU A 10 -1.43 3.08 11.70
C LEU A 10 -0.04 2.45 11.50
N PRO A 11 0.30 2.00 10.28
CA PRO A 11 1.67 1.65 9.94
C PRO A 11 2.54 2.91 9.86
N VAL A 12 3.71 2.91 10.51
CA VAL A 12 4.64 4.05 10.52
C VAL A 12 6.08 3.60 10.35
N TYR A 13 6.88 4.41 9.67
CA TYR A 13 8.33 4.29 9.57
C TYR A 13 8.94 5.69 9.40
N ASN A 14 9.75 6.13 10.37
CA ASN A 14 10.35 7.46 10.40
C ASN A 14 9.33 8.60 10.18
N GLY A 15 8.24 8.58 10.97
CA GLY A 15 7.10 9.47 10.82
C GLY A 15 7.08 10.68 11.76
N ALA A 16 8.15 10.93 12.53
CA ALA A 16 8.11 11.82 13.69
C ALA A 16 7.58 13.23 13.38
N ARG A 17 7.85 13.75 12.17
CA ARG A 17 7.47 15.12 11.76
C ARG A 17 5.96 15.38 11.83
N TYR A 18 5.13 14.41 11.46
CA TYR A 18 3.68 14.60 11.33
C TYR A 18 2.85 13.73 12.26
N LEU A 19 3.48 12.73 12.89
CA LEU A 19 2.81 11.74 13.70
C LEU A 19 1.98 12.34 14.84
N PHE A 20 2.45 13.43 15.47
CA PHE A 20 1.67 14.13 16.49
C PHE A 20 0.31 14.62 15.95
N CYS A 21 0.31 15.31 14.81
CA CYS A 21 -0.93 15.81 14.19
C CYS A 21 -1.88 14.66 13.80
N CYS A 22 -1.33 13.58 13.26
CA CYS A 22 -2.10 12.38 12.92
C CYS A 22 -2.77 11.77 14.16
N LEU A 23 -1.98 11.49 15.22
CA LEU A 23 -2.46 10.89 16.45
C LEU A 23 -3.49 11.77 17.17
N ASP A 24 -3.23 13.07 17.28
CA ASP A 24 -4.19 14.02 17.88
C ASP A 24 -5.52 14.00 17.11
N SER A 25 -5.48 14.02 15.77
CA SER A 25 -6.68 14.01 14.93
C SER A 25 -7.53 12.74 15.06
N ILE A 26 -6.89 11.60 15.32
CA ILE A 26 -7.57 10.31 15.54
C ILE A 26 -8.16 10.27 16.95
N LEU A 27 -7.39 10.65 17.97
CA LEU A 27 -7.78 10.52 19.37
C LEU A 27 -8.82 11.58 19.80
N SER A 28 -8.91 12.69 19.08
CA SER A 28 -9.92 13.75 19.29
C SER A 28 -11.24 13.49 18.56
N GLN A 29 -11.42 12.35 17.90
CA GLN A 29 -12.70 12.01 17.26
C GLN A 29 -13.80 11.82 18.31
N SER A 30 -15.01 12.30 17.99
CA SER A 30 -16.19 12.16 18.85
C SER A 30 -16.73 10.72 18.91
N TYR A 31 -16.41 9.88 17.92
CA TYR A 31 -16.68 8.45 17.97
C TYR A 31 -15.64 7.77 18.88
N GLU A 32 -16.05 7.30 20.06
CA GLU A 32 -15.09 6.80 21.07
C GLU A 32 -14.85 5.29 21.03
N ASP A 33 -15.74 4.52 20.40
CA ASP A 33 -15.73 3.04 20.41
C ASP A 33 -14.75 2.43 19.41
N PHE A 34 -13.48 2.81 19.54
CA PHE A 34 -12.39 2.34 18.69
C PHE A 34 -11.13 1.96 19.45
N GLU A 35 -10.28 1.19 18.79
CA GLU A 35 -8.87 1.00 19.15
C GLU A 35 -7.95 1.58 18.07
N LEU A 36 -6.76 2.02 18.46
CA LEU A 36 -5.71 2.47 17.55
C LEU A 36 -4.50 1.53 17.67
N ILE A 37 -4.16 0.85 16.58
CA ILE A 37 -3.05 -0.08 16.49
C ILE A 37 -1.94 0.56 15.69
N ILE A 38 -0.86 0.94 16.37
CA ILE A 38 0.31 1.53 15.74
C ILE A 38 1.35 0.43 15.50
N SER A 39 1.79 0.29 14.26
CA SER A 39 2.86 -0.64 13.86
C SER A 39 4.07 0.12 13.35
N ASP A 40 5.08 0.27 14.19
CA ASP A 40 6.34 0.93 13.87
C ASP A 40 7.33 -0.04 13.22
N ASN A 41 7.74 0.28 12.00
CA ASN A 41 8.57 -0.57 11.16
C ASN A 41 10.08 -0.44 11.44
N ALA A 42 10.46 -0.43 12.72
CA ALA A 42 11.82 -0.17 13.20
C ALA A 42 12.35 1.23 12.85
N SER A 43 11.55 2.26 13.15
CA SER A 43 11.97 3.66 12.97
C SER A 43 13.25 3.98 13.75
N THR A 44 14.03 4.91 13.21
CA THR A 44 15.31 5.38 13.75
C THR A 44 15.25 6.84 14.22
N ASP A 45 14.14 7.52 13.99
CA ASP A 45 13.85 8.86 14.52
C ASP A 45 13.04 8.77 15.84
N SER A 46 12.52 9.91 16.30
CA SER A 46 11.71 9.98 17.54
C SER A 46 10.31 9.33 17.43
N THR A 47 9.98 8.62 16.35
CA THR A 47 8.67 7.94 16.18
C THR A 47 8.32 7.05 17.38
N GLN A 48 9.29 6.27 17.87
CA GLN A 48 9.05 5.36 19.00
C GLN A 48 8.64 6.13 20.27
N ASP A 49 9.37 7.20 20.61
CA ASP A 49 9.09 7.99 21.82
C ASP A 49 7.71 8.65 21.77
N ILE A 50 7.32 9.13 20.59
CA ILE A 50 5.99 9.68 20.32
C ILE A 50 4.93 8.62 20.59
N CYS A 51 5.05 7.45 19.95
CA CYS A 51 4.07 6.37 20.10
C CYS A 51 3.92 5.91 21.56
N LEU A 52 5.04 5.73 22.28
CA LEU A 52 5.02 5.33 23.69
C LEU A 52 4.32 6.37 24.58
N LYS A 53 4.55 7.67 24.32
CA LYS A 53 3.88 8.76 25.04
C LYS A 53 2.37 8.75 24.84
N TYR A 54 1.88 8.46 23.63
CA TYR A 54 0.42 8.34 23.39
C TYR A 54 -0.15 7.06 24.00
N ALA A 55 0.55 5.93 23.86
CA ALA A 55 0.14 4.65 24.47
C ALA A 55 0.04 4.72 25.99
N SER A 56 0.91 5.50 26.66
CA SER A 56 0.83 5.68 28.11
C SER A 56 -0.32 6.60 28.56
N ARG A 57 -0.86 7.42 27.66
CA ARG A 57 -1.89 8.44 27.96
C ARG A 57 -3.31 7.97 27.63
N ASP A 58 -3.47 7.17 26.58
CA ASP A 58 -4.76 6.73 26.09
C ASP A 58 -4.79 5.20 25.94
N LYS A 59 -5.70 4.56 26.68
CA LYS A 59 -5.84 3.09 26.71
C LYS A 59 -6.32 2.49 25.40
N ARG A 60 -6.86 3.30 24.47
CA ARG A 60 -7.25 2.86 23.13
C ARG A 60 -6.03 2.61 22.24
N VAL A 61 -4.86 3.14 22.60
CA VAL A 61 -3.64 3.07 21.78
C VAL A 61 -2.82 1.82 22.14
N LYS A 62 -2.64 0.94 21.15
CA LYS A 62 -1.81 -0.26 21.22
C LYS A 62 -0.60 -0.07 20.29
N TYR A 63 0.59 0.04 20.87
CA TYR A 63 1.84 0.22 20.11
C TYR A 63 2.61 -1.09 19.96
N PHE A 64 3.03 -1.39 18.72
CA PHE A 64 3.87 -2.52 18.38
C PHE A 64 5.05 -2.03 17.52
N ARG A 65 6.24 -2.57 17.77
CA ARG A 65 7.44 -2.26 17.01
C ARG A 65 8.03 -3.53 16.41
N ASN A 66 8.32 -3.49 15.11
CA ASN A 66 9.04 -4.57 14.43
C ASN A 66 10.54 -4.52 14.80
N PRO A 67 11.23 -5.68 14.87
CA PRO A 67 12.66 -5.73 15.19
C PRO A 67 13.55 -5.18 14.08
N ARG A 68 13.02 -5.09 12.86
CA ARG A 68 13.67 -4.53 11.67
C ARG A 68 12.60 -4.01 10.70
N ASN A 69 13.00 -3.24 9.70
CA ASN A 69 12.08 -2.82 8.63
C ASN A 69 11.67 -4.04 7.78
N LEU A 70 10.38 -4.37 7.80
CA LEU A 70 9.79 -5.52 7.08
C LEU A 70 9.13 -5.13 5.75
N GLY A 71 9.26 -3.87 5.33
CA GLY A 71 8.54 -3.33 4.17
C GLY A 71 7.12 -2.84 4.50
N ALA A 72 6.58 -2.00 3.62
CA ALA A 72 5.28 -1.38 3.80
C ALA A 72 4.14 -2.42 3.83
N SER A 73 4.13 -3.38 2.91
CA SER A 73 3.03 -4.36 2.83
C SER A 73 2.84 -5.14 4.13
N VAL A 74 3.93 -5.70 4.67
CA VAL A 74 3.95 -6.44 5.94
C VAL A 74 3.50 -5.54 7.08
N ASN A 75 3.98 -4.29 7.14
CA ASN A 75 3.64 -3.35 8.21
C ASN A 75 2.16 -2.91 8.17
N PHE A 76 1.62 -2.64 6.98
CA PHE A 76 0.20 -2.34 6.77
C PHE A 76 -0.68 -3.50 7.23
N ASN A 77 -0.37 -4.72 6.77
CA ASN A 77 -1.18 -5.89 7.10
C ASN A 77 -1.04 -6.32 8.56
N ALA A 78 0.10 -6.07 9.20
CA ALA A 78 0.28 -6.32 10.64
C ALA A 78 -0.74 -5.57 11.50
N THR A 79 -1.11 -4.34 11.12
CA THR A 79 -2.14 -3.58 11.85
C THR A 79 -3.52 -4.22 11.73
N PHE A 80 -3.89 -4.71 10.54
CA PHE A 80 -5.16 -5.41 10.33
C PHE A 80 -5.19 -6.76 11.07
N HIS A 81 -4.11 -7.54 11.04
CA HIS A 81 -4.07 -8.83 11.73
C HIS A 81 -4.15 -8.72 13.26
N LYS A 82 -3.79 -7.57 13.83
CA LYS A 82 -3.91 -7.28 15.26
C LYS A 82 -5.25 -6.64 15.64
N SER A 83 -6.10 -6.35 14.66
CA SER A 83 -7.38 -5.67 14.87
C SER A 83 -8.49 -6.62 15.32
N GLU A 84 -9.37 -6.12 16.17
CA GLU A 84 -10.51 -6.86 16.72
C GLU A 84 -11.87 -6.30 16.27
N GLY A 85 -11.87 -5.13 15.62
CA GLY A 85 -13.06 -4.39 15.22
C GLY A 85 -13.86 -5.04 14.10
N GLU A 86 -15.18 -4.84 14.17
CA GLU A 86 -16.12 -5.14 13.09
C GLU A 86 -15.78 -4.32 11.84
N PHE A 87 -15.30 -3.10 12.05
CA PHE A 87 -14.83 -2.20 11.01
C PHE A 87 -13.35 -1.91 11.17
N PHE A 88 -12.69 -1.63 10.06
CA PHE A 88 -11.27 -1.34 10.01
C PHE A 88 -10.96 -0.16 9.10
N LYS A 89 -10.02 0.68 9.51
CA LYS A 89 -9.49 1.78 8.70
C LYS A 89 -7.97 1.80 8.78
N TRP A 90 -7.30 1.90 7.63
CA TRP A 90 -5.90 2.34 7.62
C TRP A 90 -5.81 3.85 7.82
N ALA A 91 -4.81 4.28 8.59
CA ALA A 91 -4.39 5.66 8.73
C ALA A 91 -2.96 5.81 8.19
N SER A 92 -2.64 6.99 7.66
CA SER A 92 -1.26 7.37 7.32
C SER A 92 -0.73 8.34 8.36
N TYR A 93 0.54 8.21 8.74
CA TYR A 93 1.16 8.99 9.81
C TYR A 93 1.28 10.49 9.51
N ASP A 94 1.10 10.87 8.26
CA ASP A 94 1.24 12.22 7.70
C ASP A 94 -0.09 12.92 7.39
N ASP A 95 -1.20 12.18 7.40
CA ASP A 95 -2.54 12.65 7.09
C ASP A 95 -3.35 12.98 8.35
N ILE A 96 -4.47 13.71 8.18
CA ILE A 96 -5.35 14.15 9.26
C ILE A 96 -6.77 13.63 9.06
N CYS A 97 -7.39 13.14 10.14
CA CYS A 97 -8.83 12.88 10.19
C CYS A 97 -9.54 14.10 10.81
N ALA A 98 -10.29 14.87 10.01
CA ALA A 98 -11.05 16.01 10.54
C ALA A 98 -12.13 15.56 11.54
N PRO A 99 -12.60 16.46 12.44
CA PRO A 99 -13.70 16.14 13.35
C PRO A 99 -14.93 15.59 12.61
N GLY A 100 -15.45 14.46 13.11
CA GLY A 100 -16.63 13.80 12.54
C GLY A 100 -16.33 12.77 11.45
N PHE A 101 -15.07 12.56 11.05
CA PHE A 101 -14.71 11.52 10.06
C PHE A 101 -15.33 10.18 10.44
N PHE A 102 -15.08 9.72 11.68
CA PHE A 102 -15.44 8.37 12.09
C PHE A 102 -16.95 8.20 12.15
N THR A 103 -17.66 9.15 12.77
CA THR A 103 -19.12 9.15 12.85
C THR A 103 -19.77 9.08 11.47
N GLU A 104 -19.37 9.96 10.55
CA GLU A 104 -19.96 10.01 9.20
C GLU A 104 -19.73 8.71 8.42
N CYS A 105 -18.51 8.16 8.46
CA CYS A 105 -18.21 6.94 7.73
C CYS A 105 -18.91 5.71 8.34
N MET A 106 -19.07 5.67 9.66
CA MET A 106 -19.82 4.62 10.35
C MET A 106 -21.31 4.69 10.00
N GLU A 107 -21.91 5.88 10.03
CA GLU A 107 -23.32 6.09 9.66
C GLU A 107 -23.61 5.64 8.23
N LEU A 108 -22.73 5.95 7.27
CA LEU A 108 -22.86 5.48 5.88
C LEU A 108 -22.90 3.96 5.78
N LEU A 109 -22.04 3.25 6.55
CA LEU A 109 -21.96 1.80 6.55
C LEU A 109 -23.13 1.15 7.28
N GLU A 110 -23.62 1.76 8.36
CA GLU A 110 -24.75 1.28 9.14
C GLU A 110 -26.08 1.46 8.41
N SER A 111 -26.24 2.59 7.70
CA SER A 111 -27.45 2.88 6.92
C SER A 111 -27.62 2.00 5.68
N ASP A 112 -26.52 1.42 5.18
CA ASP A 112 -26.52 0.60 3.98
C ASP A 112 -25.71 -0.69 4.18
N PRO A 113 -26.38 -1.81 4.52
CA PRO A 113 -25.72 -3.10 4.68
C PRO A 113 -25.01 -3.63 3.41
N SER A 114 -25.34 -3.10 2.22
CA SER A 114 -24.66 -3.44 0.97
C SER A 114 -23.36 -2.65 0.75
N ALA A 115 -23.11 -1.62 1.56
CA ALA A 115 -21.88 -0.86 1.53
C ALA A 115 -20.77 -1.59 2.29
N VAL A 116 -19.59 -1.68 1.67
CA VAL A 116 -18.39 -2.33 2.24
C VAL A 116 -17.33 -1.33 2.65
N LEU A 117 -17.41 -0.09 2.15
CA LEU A 117 -16.47 0.98 2.42
C LEU A 117 -17.21 2.33 2.52
N GLY A 118 -17.05 3.02 3.65
CA GLY A 118 -17.50 4.39 3.86
C GLY A 118 -16.31 5.34 3.87
N HIS A 119 -16.35 6.42 3.10
CA HIS A 119 -15.26 7.38 3.05
C HIS A 119 -15.76 8.82 2.88
N PRO A 120 -15.00 9.83 3.33
CA PRO A 120 -15.31 11.21 3.03
C PRO A 120 -14.68 11.64 1.69
N ARG A 121 -15.04 12.85 1.25
CA ARG A 121 -14.22 13.56 0.27
C ARG A 121 -12.84 13.85 0.86
N THR A 122 -11.84 13.94 -0.03
CA THR A 122 -10.47 14.24 0.35
C THR A 122 -10.15 15.72 0.13
N MET A 123 -9.74 16.42 1.18
CA MET A 123 -9.05 17.72 1.10
C MET A 123 -7.56 17.46 0.92
N ARG A 124 -6.93 18.04 -0.10
CA ARG A 124 -5.47 18.03 -0.20
C ARG A 124 -4.91 19.16 0.65
N ILE A 125 -3.87 18.89 1.42
CA ILE A 125 -3.13 19.90 2.17
C ILE A 125 -1.64 19.86 1.82
N ASP A 126 -0.95 20.99 1.97
CA ASP A 126 0.52 21.06 1.83
C ASP A 126 1.27 20.57 3.08
N GLU A 127 2.59 20.70 3.08
CA GLU A 127 3.42 20.24 4.20
C GLU A 127 3.18 20.99 5.51
N ASP A 128 2.62 22.20 5.46
CA ASP A 128 2.29 23.05 6.61
C ASP A 128 0.82 22.89 7.03
N GLY A 129 0.02 22.19 6.23
CA GLY A 129 -1.40 21.91 6.48
C GLY A 129 -2.35 22.91 5.85
N ARG A 130 -1.87 23.76 4.94
CA ARG A 130 -2.74 24.67 4.19
C ARG A 130 -3.49 23.90 3.11
N GLU A 131 -4.77 24.23 2.96
CA GLU A 131 -5.64 23.59 1.98
C GLU A 131 -5.21 23.93 0.54
N LEU A 132 -5.10 22.89 -0.29
CA LEU A 132 -4.78 22.94 -1.72
C LEU A 132 -6.00 22.66 -2.60
N GLY A 133 -7.12 22.26 -2.00
CA GLY A 133 -8.38 22.00 -2.68
C GLY A 133 -8.86 20.55 -2.59
N ILE A 134 -10.14 20.38 -2.89
CA ILE A 134 -10.84 19.08 -2.82
C ILE A 134 -10.44 18.21 -4.02
N TYR A 135 -10.17 16.94 -3.76
CA TYR A 135 -9.97 15.93 -4.80
C TYR A 135 -11.32 15.54 -5.43
N GLY A 136 -11.62 16.08 -6.61
CA GLY A 136 -12.92 15.97 -7.28
C GLY A 136 -13.05 14.84 -8.31
N LEU A 137 -12.52 13.63 -8.04
CA LEU A 137 -12.73 12.51 -8.96
C LEU A 137 -14.03 11.78 -8.65
N GLU A 138 -14.96 11.77 -9.62
CA GLU A 138 -16.19 11.01 -9.52
C GLU A 138 -16.02 9.56 -9.99
N LEU A 139 -16.36 8.63 -9.10
CA LEU A 139 -16.39 7.19 -9.36
C LEU A 139 -17.80 6.68 -9.07
N ARG A 140 -18.33 5.81 -9.94
CA ARG A 140 -19.62 5.14 -9.73
C ARG A 140 -19.52 3.95 -8.77
N THR A 141 -18.69 4.06 -7.75
CA THR A 141 -18.51 3.01 -6.73
C THR A 141 -19.73 2.81 -5.84
N SER A 142 -20.74 3.69 -5.96
CA SER A 142 -22.05 3.57 -5.32
C SER A 142 -23.10 2.83 -6.16
N SER A 143 -22.80 2.51 -7.44
CA SER A 143 -23.74 1.86 -8.38
C SER A 143 -24.21 0.51 -7.84
N GLU A 144 -25.44 0.12 -8.18
CA GLU A 144 -25.97 -1.21 -7.85
C GLU A 144 -25.24 -2.32 -8.62
N ASP A 145 -24.78 -2.03 -9.84
CA ASP A 145 -24.06 -3.01 -10.67
C ASP A 145 -22.56 -3.08 -10.31
N PRO A 146 -22.07 -4.25 -9.83
CA PRO A 146 -20.65 -4.45 -9.49
C PRO A 146 -19.70 -4.20 -10.66
N VAL A 147 -20.12 -4.47 -11.90
CA VAL A 147 -19.28 -4.29 -13.09
C VAL A 147 -19.02 -2.81 -13.33
N GLU A 148 -20.00 -1.92 -13.09
CA GLU A 148 -19.78 -0.47 -13.12
C GLU A 148 -18.77 0.00 -12.08
N ARG A 149 -18.90 -0.49 -10.84
CA ARG A 149 -18.02 -0.12 -9.74
C ARG A 149 -16.57 -0.52 -10.06
N PHE A 150 -16.39 -1.75 -10.51
CA PHE A 150 -15.09 -2.30 -10.91
C PHE A 150 -14.49 -1.57 -12.11
N ARG A 151 -15.31 -1.28 -13.14
CA ARG A 151 -14.88 -0.55 -14.34
C ARG A 151 -14.24 0.79 -14.02
N ASP A 152 -14.85 1.58 -13.14
CA ASP A 152 -14.35 2.91 -12.81
C ASP A 152 -13.01 2.84 -12.07
N LEU A 153 -12.85 1.91 -11.11
CA LEU A 153 -11.58 1.69 -10.40
C LEU A 153 -10.49 1.07 -11.30
N LEU A 154 -10.88 0.25 -12.26
CA LEU A 154 -9.94 -0.36 -13.20
C LEU A 154 -9.45 0.65 -14.25
N LEU A 155 -10.36 1.43 -14.85
CA LEU A 155 -10.05 2.22 -16.06
C LEU A 155 -9.77 3.70 -15.78
N LYS A 156 -10.30 4.30 -14.71
CA LYS A 156 -10.02 5.72 -14.39
C LYS A 156 -8.71 5.83 -13.64
N LYS A 157 -8.02 6.96 -13.81
CA LYS A 157 -6.83 7.28 -12.99
C LYS A 157 -7.30 7.89 -11.67
N HIS A 158 -7.09 7.16 -10.58
CA HIS A 158 -7.43 7.60 -9.22
C HIS A 158 -6.24 7.50 -8.28
N ALA A 159 -6.25 8.29 -7.20
CA ALA A 159 -5.20 8.33 -6.19
C ALA A 159 -5.39 7.31 -5.05
N CYS A 160 -6.43 6.48 -5.13
CA CYS A 160 -6.76 5.42 -4.17
C CYS A 160 -7.05 5.90 -2.74
N PHE A 161 -7.40 7.19 -2.53
CA PHE A 161 -7.66 7.71 -1.18
C PHE A 161 -8.79 6.98 -0.43
N GLN A 162 -9.69 6.31 -1.16
CA GLN A 162 -10.73 5.45 -0.59
C GLN A 162 -10.16 4.34 0.30
N VAL A 163 -8.91 3.90 0.10
CA VAL A 163 -8.27 2.87 0.94
C VAL A 163 -8.13 3.33 2.40
N PHE A 164 -8.16 4.64 2.65
CA PHE A 164 -8.16 5.25 3.98
C PHE A 164 -9.59 5.49 4.51
N GLY A 165 -10.63 4.97 3.87
CA GLY A 165 -11.98 4.92 4.42
C GLY A 165 -12.11 3.92 5.57
N ILE A 166 -13.33 3.79 6.09
CA ILE A 166 -13.72 2.69 7.00
C ILE A 166 -14.24 1.54 6.14
N ILE A 167 -13.73 0.34 6.39
CA ILE A 167 -14.01 -0.87 5.62
C ILE A 167 -14.59 -1.93 6.56
N ARG A 168 -15.56 -2.70 6.08
CA ARG A 168 -16.07 -3.89 6.78
C ARG A 168 -14.97 -4.95 6.92
N SER A 169 -14.58 -5.29 8.14
CA SER A 169 -13.46 -6.20 8.41
C SER A 169 -13.69 -7.60 7.82
N GLU A 170 -14.92 -8.10 7.87
CA GLU A 170 -15.34 -9.39 7.32
C GLU A 170 -15.24 -9.47 5.80
N VAL A 171 -15.35 -8.34 5.10
CA VAL A 171 -15.12 -8.25 3.65
C VAL A 171 -13.64 -8.15 3.36
N LEU A 172 -12.93 -7.29 4.10
CA LEU A 172 -11.50 -7.08 3.93
C LEU A 172 -10.69 -8.39 4.13
N LYS A 173 -11.10 -9.24 5.09
CA LYS A 173 -10.54 -10.59 5.33
C LYS A 173 -10.62 -11.54 4.14
N LYS A 174 -11.51 -11.31 3.18
CA LYS A 174 -11.68 -12.15 1.97
C LYS A 174 -10.70 -11.79 0.85
N THR A 175 -9.98 -10.68 1.00
CA THR A 175 -9.03 -10.15 0.01
C THR A 175 -7.59 -10.55 0.35
N LYS A 176 -6.65 -10.16 -0.51
CA LYS A 176 -5.20 -10.28 -0.24
C LYS A 176 -4.62 -9.09 0.55
N LEU A 177 -5.46 -8.18 1.04
CA LEU A 177 -5.05 -6.94 1.72
C LEU A 177 -4.08 -6.11 0.86
N ILE A 178 -3.15 -5.37 1.50
CA ILE A 178 -2.08 -4.65 0.82
C ILE A 178 -0.93 -5.62 0.51
N HIS A 179 -0.79 -6.01 -0.75
CA HIS A 179 0.26 -6.95 -1.17
C HIS A 179 1.60 -6.23 -1.46
N ASN A 180 2.68 -7.00 -1.60
CA ASN A 180 4.04 -6.49 -1.84
C ASN A 180 4.34 -6.03 -3.29
N TYR A 181 3.46 -5.24 -3.91
CA TYR A 181 3.72 -4.66 -5.24
C TYR A 181 3.09 -3.28 -5.42
N SER A 182 3.70 -2.46 -6.29
CA SER A 182 3.18 -1.12 -6.61
C SER A 182 1.78 -1.21 -7.23
N GLY A 183 0.80 -0.52 -6.64
CA GLY A 183 -0.60 -0.52 -7.09
C GLY A 183 -1.47 -1.59 -6.42
N SER A 184 -1.00 -2.25 -5.36
CA SER A 184 -1.80 -3.21 -4.60
C SER A 184 -3.06 -2.60 -3.99
N ASP A 185 -3.00 -1.34 -3.57
CA ASP A 185 -4.13 -0.54 -3.09
C ASP A 185 -5.21 -0.37 -4.18
N ARG A 186 -4.79 -0.12 -5.42
CA ARG A 186 -5.70 -0.04 -6.58
C ARG A 186 -6.40 -1.36 -6.84
N VAL A 187 -5.67 -2.47 -6.80
CA VAL A 187 -6.25 -3.82 -6.95
C VAL A 187 -7.21 -4.11 -5.80
N LEU A 188 -6.83 -3.80 -4.56
CA LEU A 188 -7.67 -4.00 -3.38
C LEU A 188 -8.98 -3.25 -3.50
N LEU A 189 -8.96 -1.97 -3.89
CA LEU A 189 -10.18 -1.18 -4.09
C LEU A 189 -11.04 -1.78 -5.20
N ALA A 190 -10.44 -2.16 -6.34
CA ALA A 190 -11.18 -2.80 -7.42
C ALA A 190 -11.84 -4.11 -6.94
N GLU A 191 -11.13 -4.95 -6.18
CA GLU A 191 -11.68 -6.17 -5.58
C GLU A 191 -12.83 -5.87 -4.62
N LEU A 192 -12.63 -4.97 -3.64
CA LEU A 192 -13.66 -4.59 -2.67
C LEU A 192 -14.94 -4.09 -3.35
N SER A 193 -14.82 -3.37 -4.46
CA SER A 193 -15.97 -2.88 -5.22
C SER A 193 -16.85 -3.99 -5.79
N LEU A 194 -16.31 -5.19 -5.98
CA LEU A 194 -17.09 -6.37 -6.40
C LEU A 194 -17.83 -7.03 -5.23
N TYR A 195 -17.41 -6.80 -3.98
CA TYR A 195 -18.11 -7.29 -2.79
C TYR A 195 -19.27 -6.39 -2.35
N GLY A 196 -19.21 -5.10 -2.66
CA GLY A 196 -20.32 -4.18 -2.40
C GLY A 196 -19.98 -2.73 -2.71
N LYS A 197 -20.84 -1.84 -2.24
CA LYS A 197 -20.81 -0.42 -2.61
C LYS A 197 -19.80 0.35 -1.78
N PHE A 198 -19.25 1.41 -2.34
CA PHE A 198 -18.58 2.45 -1.57
C PHE A 198 -19.54 3.62 -1.41
N ARG A 199 -19.66 4.13 -0.19
CA ARG A 199 -20.47 5.29 0.15
C ARG A 199 -19.57 6.47 0.50
N GLU A 200 -19.86 7.61 -0.10
CA GLU A 200 -19.11 8.85 0.09
C GLU A 200 -19.96 9.88 0.85
N THR A 201 -19.40 10.51 1.89
CA THR A 201 -19.96 11.76 2.44
C THR A 201 -19.35 12.95 1.69
N PRO A 202 -20.15 13.97 1.29
CA PRO A 202 -19.64 15.14 0.57
C PRO A 202 -18.72 16.02 1.44
N LYS A 203 -18.68 15.78 2.76
CA LYS A 203 -17.82 16.51 3.69
C LYS A 203 -16.34 16.13 3.46
N PRO A 204 -15.42 17.11 3.33
CA PRO A 204 -14.01 16.83 3.04
C PRO A 204 -13.24 16.50 4.33
N LEU A 205 -13.53 15.35 4.94
CA LEU A 205 -13.03 15.00 6.27
C LEU A 205 -11.69 14.26 6.27
N PHE A 206 -11.22 13.78 5.11
CA PHE A 206 -9.87 13.23 4.98
C PHE A 206 -8.91 14.29 4.45
N LEU A 207 -7.97 14.72 5.28
CA LEU A 207 -6.99 15.74 4.92
C LEU A 207 -5.68 15.05 4.53
N ARG A 208 -5.47 14.89 3.23
CA ARG A 208 -4.30 14.22 2.66
C ARG A 208 -3.15 15.19 2.47
N ARG A 209 -2.03 14.95 3.15
CA ARG A 209 -0.84 15.79 3.09
C ARG A 209 0.02 15.52 1.88
N SER A 210 0.61 16.57 1.33
CA SER A 210 1.62 16.50 0.27
C SER A 210 2.95 17.04 0.80
N HIS A 211 3.98 16.21 0.90
CA HIS A 211 5.30 16.63 1.36
C HIS A 211 6.44 15.85 0.67
N PRO A 212 7.70 16.36 0.69
CA PRO A 212 8.82 15.73 -0.03
C PRO A 212 9.12 14.28 0.38
N HIS A 213 8.89 13.93 1.63
CA HIS A 213 9.15 12.59 2.19
C HIS A 213 8.02 11.56 1.99
N GLU A 214 6.98 11.88 1.20
CA GLU A 214 5.92 10.90 0.90
C GLU A 214 6.48 9.76 0.03
N SER A 215 6.00 8.53 0.23
CA SER A 215 6.55 7.33 -0.42
C SER A 215 6.61 7.44 -1.95
N VAL A 216 5.57 8.04 -2.56
CA VAL A 216 5.49 8.23 -4.01
C VAL A 216 6.59 9.16 -4.55
N ARG A 217 7.07 10.13 -3.75
CA ARG A 217 8.16 11.06 -4.11
C ARG A 217 9.53 10.49 -3.80
N LEU A 218 9.69 9.77 -2.68
CA LEU A 218 10.94 9.11 -2.33
C LEU A 218 11.29 7.99 -3.32
N PHE A 219 10.27 7.30 -3.84
CA PHE A 219 10.41 6.20 -4.78
C PHE A 219 9.66 6.50 -6.08
N PRO A 220 10.18 7.40 -6.95
CA PRO A 220 9.51 7.75 -8.20
C PRO A 220 9.56 6.62 -9.24
N ASP A 221 10.58 5.75 -9.14
CA ASP A 221 10.75 4.56 -9.96
C ASP A 221 9.90 3.41 -9.41
N ALA A 222 9.08 2.78 -10.28
CA ALA A 222 8.25 1.64 -9.90
C ALA A 222 9.06 0.45 -9.37
N ASN A 223 10.27 0.22 -9.86
CA ASN A 223 11.17 -0.84 -9.37
C ASN A 223 11.66 -0.55 -7.95
N ARG A 224 11.99 0.71 -7.64
CA ARG A 224 12.37 1.11 -6.27
C ARG A 224 11.20 1.06 -5.29
N ARG A 225 9.95 1.16 -5.76
CA ARG A 225 8.77 0.96 -4.90
C ARG A 225 8.63 -0.47 -4.41
N TYR A 226 9.13 -1.48 -5.13
CA TYR A 226 9.12 -2.86 -4.62
C TYR A 226 9.95 -3.01 -3.36
N GLU A 227 11.13 -2.38 -3.32
CA GLU A 227 12.00 -2.38 -2.14
C GLU A 227 11.30 -1.74 -0.94
N TRP A 228 10.51 -0.70 -1.18
CA TRP A 228 9.68 -0.08 -0.15
C TRP A 228 8.56 -1.01 0.35
N PHE A 229 7.89 -1.75 -0.55
CA PHE A 229 6.86 -2.71 -0.18
C PHE A 229 7.40 -3.96 0.50
N ASP A 230 8.59 -4.42 0.09
CA ASP A 230 9.30 -5.61 0.56
C ASP A 230 10.81 -5.48 0.26
N PRO A 231 11.63 -5.15 1.27
CA PRO A 231 13.07 -4.98 1.11
C PRO A 231 13.80 -6.21 0.56
N SER A 232 13.23 -7.41 0.68
CA SER A 232 13.85 -8.64 0.15
C SER A 232 13.81 -8.74 -1.38
N LEU A 233 13.04 -7.86 -2.04
CA LEU A 233 12.93 -7.77 -3.49
C LEU A 233 13.98 -6.85 -4.13
N ALA A 234 14.88 -6.26 -3.33
CA ALA A 234 15.95 -5.39 -3.83
C ALA A 234 16.81 -6.07 -4.90
N GLY A 235 17.02 -5.37 -6.01
CA GLY A 235 17.81 -5.85 -7.15
C GLY A 235 17.18 -7.00 -7.96
N ARG A 236 15.91 -7.37 -7.71
CA ARG A 236 15.21 -8.40 -8.50
C ARG A 236 14.48 -7.80 -9.69
N LEU A 237 14.37 -8.61 -10.75
CA LEU A 237 13.50 -8.31 -11.90
C LEU A 237 12.04 -8.31 -11.48
N ASN A 238 11.34 -7.23 -11.82
CA ASN A 238 9.94 -7.03 -11.44
C ASN A 238 9.06 -6.84 -12.68
N PHE A 239 8.01 -7.64 -12.78
CA PHE A 239 7.03 -7.59 -13.85
C PHE A 239 5.73 -6.95 -13.33
N THR A 240 5.76 -5.65 -13.08
CA THR A 240 4.67 -4.93 -12.40
C THR A 240 3.34 -5.04 -13.13
N GLN A 241 3.33 -4.86 -14.44
CA GLN A 241 2.09 -4.86 -15.21
C GLN A 241 1.52 -6.27 -15.30
N TRP A 242 2.39 -7.27 -15.47
CA TRP A 242 1.99 -8.68 -15.44
C TRP A 242 1.47 -9.09 -14.06
N ARG A 243 2.07 -8.59 -12.99
CA ARG A 243 1.57 -8.82 -11.63
C ARG A 243 0.19 -8.19 -11.43
N LEU A 244 0.02 -6.93 -11.82
CA LEU A 244 -1.29 -6.24 -11.76
C LEU A 244 -2.36 -7.00 -12.55
N LEU A 245 -2.04 -7.44 -13.77
CA LEU A 245 -2.94 -8.24 -14.60
C LEU A 245 -3.38 -9.52 -13.88
N ALA A 246 -2.42 -10.31 -13.39
CA ALA A 246 -2.71 -11.55 -12.67
C ALA A 246 -3.55 -11.31 -11.42
N GLU A 247 -3.30 -10.21 -10.71
CA GLU A 247 -4.02 -9.86 -9.49
C GLU A 247 -5.46 -9.40 -9.78
N TYR A 248 -5.70 -8.58 -10.81
CA TYR A 248 -7.06 -8.25 -11.24
C TYR A 248 -7.86 -9.49 -11.64
N VAL A 249 -7.26 -10.41 -12.41
CA VAL A 249 -7.90 -11.68 -12.79
C VAL A 249 -8.25 -12.49 -11.54
N SER A 250 -7.31 -12.58 -10.60
CA SER A 250 -7.47 -13.31 -9.35
C SER A 250 -8.55 -12.71 -8.44
N SER A 251 -8.68 -11.38 -8.40
CA SER A 251 -9.74 -10.69 -7.65
C SER A 251 -11.13 -10.96 -8.24
N VAL A 252 -11.29 -10.87 -9.57
CA VAL A 252 -12.56 -11.18 -10.25
C VAL A 252 -12.95 -12.65 -10.07
N SER A 253 -11.98 -13.58 -10.09
CA SER A 253 -12.28 -15.00 -9.92
C SER A 253 -12.89 -15.32 -8.55
N ARG A 254 -12.38 -14.67 -7.48
CA ARG A 254 -12.86 -14.85 -6.10
C ARG A 254 -14.14 -14.07 -5.77
N ALA A 255 -14.44 -13.02 -6.52
CA ALA A 255 -15.55 -12.13 -6.23
C ALA A 255 -16.91 -12.87 -6.21
N PRO A 256 -17.82 -12.52 -5.27
CA PRO A 256 -19.13 -13.15 -5.13
C PRO A 256 -20.17 -12.53 -6.07
N ILE A 257 -19.85 -12.42 -7.36
CA ILE A 257 -20.75 -11.87 -8.39
C ILE A 257 -21.15 -12.97 -9.40
N PRO A 258 -22.29 -12.81 -10.11
CA PRO A 258 -22.72 -13.76 -11.13
C PRO A 258 -21.69 -13.99 -12.24
N ALA A 259 -21.72 -15.16 -12.88
CA ALA A 259 -20.77 -15.55 -13.93
C ALA A 259 -20.76 -14.55 -15.12
N GLY A 260 -21.92 -14.01 -15.50
CA GLY A 260 -22.03 -12.96 -16.52
C GLY A 260 -21.22 -11.71 -16.15
N GLY A 261 -21.39 -11.22 -14.91
CA GLY A 261 -20.61 -10.08 -14.41
C GLY A 261 -19.10 -10.35 -14.35
N LYS A 262 -18.68 -11.59 -14.04
CA LYS A 262 -17.27 -11.98 -14.12
C LYS A 262 -16.73 -11.92 -15.55
N ALA A 263 -17.49 -12.44 -16.52
CA ALA A 263 -17.12 -12.40 -17.93
C ALA A 263 -16.91 -10.95 -18.42
N GLU A 264 -17.82 -10.05 -18.06
CA GLU A 264 -17.69 -8.62 -18.36
C GLU A 264 -16.46 -7.99 -17.70
N CYS A 265 -16.18 -8.31 -16.43
CA CYS A 265 -14.97 -7.84 -15.75
C CYS A 265 -13.69 -8.31 -16.45
N TYR A 266 -13.64 -9.56 -16.95
CA TYR A 266 -12.48 -10.03 -17.71
C TYR A 266 -12.32 -9.30 -19.06
N LEU A 267 -13.41 -8.94 -19.74
CA LEU A 267 -13.36 -8.08 -20.93
C LEU A 267 -12.81 -6.69 -20.59
N LEU A 268 -13.20 -6.13 -19.45
CA LEU A 268 -12.65 -4.85 -18.95
C LEU A 268 -11.16 -4.96 -18.61
N ILE A 269 -10.71 -6.08 -18.03
CA ILE A 269 -9.29 -6.35 -17.77
C ILE A 269 -8.51 -6.42 -19.09
N ASN A 270 -9.04 -7.09 -20.12
CA ASN A 270 -8.41 -7.12 -21.44
C ASN A 270 -8.32 -5.72 -22.06
N LYS A 271 -9.37 -4.90 -21.94
CA LYS A 271 -9.35 -3.49 -22.36
C LYS A 271 -8.28 -2.70 -21.61
N TRP A 272 -8.19 -2.86 -20.29
CA TRP A 272 -7.16 -2.23 -19.47
C TRP A 272 -5.76 -2.66 -19.91
N ALA A 273 -5.52 -3.96 -20.11
CA ALA A 273 -4.24 -4.50 -20.55
C ALA A 273 -3.85 -3.95 -21.94
N ALA A 274 -4.80 -3.88 -22.87
CA ALA A 274 -4.61 -3.28 -24.17
C ALA A 274 -4.25 -1.79 -24.08
N MET A 275 -4.87 -1.02 -23.18
CA MET A 275 -4.50 0.40 -22.95
C MET A 275 -3.08 0.56 -22.37
N HIS A 276 -2.57 -0.45 -21.68
CA HIS A 276 -1.27 -0.41 -21.00
C HIS A 276 -0.18 -1.24 -21.71
N TRP A 277 -0.42 -1.72 -22.94
CA TRP A 277 0.47 -2.67 -23.64
C TRP A 277 1.94 -2.24 -23.71
N ARG A 278 2.19 -0.92 -23.81
CA ARG A 278 3.56 -0.36 -23.84
C ARG A 278 4.31 -0.62 -22.53
N HIS A 279 3.61 -0.60 -21.40
CA HIS A 279 4.22 -0.91 -20.10
C HIS A 279 4.50 -2.41 -19.97
N PHE A 280 3.65 -3.30 -20.49
CA PHE A 280 3.94 -4.73 -20.56
C PHE A 280 5.18 -5.04 -21.41
N ALA A 281 5.29 -4.37 -22.56
CA ALA A 281 6.48 -4.47 -23.42
C ALA A 281 7.74 -3.91 -22.72
N HIS A 282 7.58 -2.85 -21.92
CA HIS A 282 8.67 -2.29 -21.12
C HIS A 282 9.17 -3.28 -20.06
N ASP A 283 8.27 -3.91 -19.29
CA ASP A 283 8.62 -4.95 -18.31
C ASP A 283 9.45 -6.07 -18.96
N MET A 284 9.01 -6.55 -20.15
CA MET A 284 9.73 -7.58 -20.91
C MET A 284 11.11 -7.12 -21.41
N LYS A 285 11.24 -5.86 -21.84
CA LYS A 285 12.50 -5.29 -22.31
C LYS A 285 13.51 -5.14 -21.17
N THR A 286 13.05 -4.71 -19.99
CA THR A 286 13.89 -4.62 -18.79
C THR A 286 14.40 -6.01 -18.38
N ALA A 287 13.52 -7.01 -18.37
CA ALA A 287 13.91 -8.41 -18.14
C ALA A 287 14.96 -8.92 -19.14
N GLY A 288 14.79 -8.64 -20.43
CA GLY A 288 15.74 -9.05 -21.47
C GLY A 288 17.12 -8.40 -21.31
N LYS A 289 17.19 -7.12 -20.94
CA LYS A 289 18.46 -6.41 -20.71
C LYS A 289 19.24 -6.98 -19.52
N ASP A 290 18.54 -7.24 -18.41
CA ASP A 290 19.19 -7.74 -17.21
C ASP A 290 19.64 -9.20 -17.39
N MET A 291 18.88 -10.02 -18.14
CA MET A 291 19.28 -11.39 -18.49
C MET A 291 20.54 -11.40 -19.37
N LEU A 292 20.64 -10.50 -20.36
CA LEU A 292 21.84 -10.33 -21.18
C LEU A 292 23.04 -9.81 -20.36
N HIS A 293 22.80 -8.96 -19.36
CA HIS A 293 23.86 -8.47 -18.45
C HIS A 293 24.36 -9.58 -17.52
N ILE A 294 23.47 -10.43 -16.99
CA ILE A 294 23.82 -11.60 -16.18
C ILE A 294 24.58 -12.63 -17.02
N GLU A 295 24.14 -12.89 -18.26
CA GLU A 295 24.88 -13.74 -19.19
C GLU A 295 26.25 -13.15 -19.55
N GLY A 296 26.35 -11.84 -19.74
CA GLY A 296 27.61 -11.14 -20.00
C GLY A 296 28.61 -11.28 -18.84
N ILE A 297 28.16 -11.08 -17.61
CA ILE A 297 28.96 -11.33 -16.40
C ILE A 297 29.36 -12.81 -16.30
N SER A 298 28.42 -13.73 -16.53
CA SER A 298 28.70 -15.17 -16.49
C SER A 298 29.76 -15.58 -17.54
N ARG A 299 29.68 -15.04 -18.77
CA ARG A 299 30.70 -15.25 -19.82
C ARG A 299 32.04 -14.62 -19.45
N LEU A 300 32.08 -13.45 -18.82
CA LEU A 300 33.31 -12.80 -18.32
C LEU A 300 33.96 -13.59 -17.17
N MET A 301 33.17 -14.13 -16.25
CA MET A 301 33.68 -14.99 -15.18
C MET A 301 34.21 -16.31 -15.74
N GLN A 302 33.51 -16.91 -16.72
CA GLN A 302 33.97 -18.12 -17.40
C GLN A 302 35.23 -17.89 -18.25
N SER A 303 35.38 -16.73 -18.89
CA SER A 303 36.59 -16.39 -19.64
C SER A 303 37.79 -16.06 -18.73
N GLY A 304 37.56 -15.41 -17.58
CA GLY A 304 38.58 -15.21 -16.55
C GLY A 304 39.06 -16.51 -15.89
N LEU A 305 38.14 -17.47 -15.70
CA LEU A 305 38.46 -18.83 -15.23
C LEU A 305 39.19 -19.68 -16.30
N ARG A 306 39.00 -19.39 -17.60
CA ARG A 306 39.77 -20.02 -18.68
C ARG A 306 41.16 -19.43 -18.83
N ALA A 307 41.32 -18.12 -18.67
CA ALA A 307 42.63 -17.46 -18.69
C ALA A 307 43.56 -17.94 -17.56
N THR A 308 43.01 -18.26 -16.39
CA THR A 308 43.76 -18.82 -15.25
C THR A 308 44.08 -20.32 -15.39
N ARG A 309 43.40 -21.07 -16.27
CA ARG A 309 43.71 -22.48 -16.57
C ARG A 309 44.72 -22.68 -17.71
N GLN A 310 45.00 -21.66 -18.53
CA GLN A 310 45.99 -21.74 -19.61
C GLN A 310 47.36 -21.13 -19.27
N GLY A 311 47.56 -20.67 -18.04
CA GLY A 311 48.83 -20.11 -17.57
C GLY A 311 49.45 -20.88 -16.42
N VAL A 312 49.86 -22.14 -16.66
CA VAL A 312 50.93 -22.76 -15.86
C VAL A 312 52.22 -22.66 -16.67
N VAL A 313 52.94 -21.57 -16.46
CA VAL A 313 54.39 -21.54 -16.63
C VAL A 313 54.95 -21.05 -15.30
N SER A 314 55.70 -21.93 -14.63
CA SER A 314 56.45 -21.61 -13.44
C SER A 314 57.45 -20.49 -13.72
N VAL A 315 57.47 -19.46 -12.89
CA VAL A 315 58.71 -18.72 -12.59
C VAL A 315 58.81 -18.59 -11.09
N SER A 316 59.83 -19.23 -10.54
CA SER A 316 60.34 -19.06 -9.19
C SER A 316 60.87 -17.64 -8.98
N GLY A 317 60.68 -17.09 -7.78
CA GLY A 317 61.28 -15.84 -7.29
C GLY A 317 60.24 -14.73 -7.17
N ILE A 318 60.04 -14.06 -6.04
CA ILE A 318 60.91 -13.75 -4.91
C ILE A 318 60.00 -13.58 -3.69
N LEU A 319 60.23 -14.37 -2.65
CA LEU A 319 59.88 -14.01 -1.28
C LEU A 319 61.13 -13.35 -0.70
N GLY A 320 61.05 -12.05 -0.40
CA GLY A 320 62.14 -11.35 0.26
C GLY A 320 61.92 -9.86 0.39
N ILE A 321 61.74 -9.43 1.65
CA ILE A 321 61.99 -8.06 2.18
C ILE A 321 60.85 -7.07 1.81
N TYR A 322 59.99 -6.63 2.73
CA TYR A 322 60.30 -5.77 3.88
C TYR A 322 59.28 -5.96 5.04
N ARG A 323 59.80 -6.36 6.21
CA ARG A 323 59.39 -5.79 7.49
C ARG A 323 60.50 -4.83 7.91
N ARG A 324 60.21 -3.53 7.97
CA ARG A 324 60.56 -2.63 9.07
C ARG A 324 59.70 -1.39 8.96
#